data_AF-A0A4V1UNC7-F1
#
_entry.id   AF-A0A4V1UNC7-F1
#
_cell.length_a   1.000
_cell.length_b   1.000
_cell.length_c   1.000
_cell.angle_alpha   90.00
_cell.angle_beta   90.00
_cell.angle_gamma   90.00
#
_symmetry.space_group_name_H-M   'P 1'
#
loop_
_entity.id
_entity.type
_entity.pdbx_description
1 polymer ?
#
loop_
_entity_poly.entity_id
_entity_poly.type
_entity_poly.pdbx_seq_one_letter_code
_entity_poly.pdbx_strand_id
1 'polypeptide(L)'
;MADARCELCEREVPRTTVHHLTPKSTARRKGLKIAGLPTAELCPPCHKQLHVLFPNDELAQRLDSIPALREEERVASFLRWLRKQPGSKGVRVRR
;
A
#
# COMPACT_ATOMS: atom_id res chain seq x y z
N MET A 1 11.56 1.60 20.86
CA MET A 1 11.57 1.58 19.39
C MET A 1 10.29 2.29 18.97
N ALA A 2 10.36 3.31 18.12
CA ALA A 2 9.17 4.05 17.73
C ALA A 2 8.35 3.17 16.77
N ASP A 3 7.14 2.79 17.19
CA ASP A 3 6.19 2.15 16.29
C ASP A 3 5.65 3.21 15.32
N ALA A 4 5.61 2.87 14.04
CA ALA A 4 5.02 3.70 12.99
C ALA A 4 3.60 3.22 12.69
N ARG A 5 2.69 4.12 12.31
CA ARG A 5 1.33 3.74 11.93
C ARG A 5 1.23 3.57 10.42
N CYS A 6 0.83 2.38 9.97
CA CYS A 6 0.60 2.12 8.55
C CYS A 6 -0.62 2.87 8.03
N GLU A 7 -0.48 3.64 6.95
CA GLU A 7 -1.58 4.45 6.41
C GLU A 7 -2.71 3.62 5.77
N LEU A 8 -2.46 2.37 5.39
CA LEU A 8 -3.49 1.51 4.80
C LEU A 8 -4.23 0.65 5.83
N CYS A 9 -3.51 -0.14 6.63
CA CYS A 9 -4.14 -1.03 7.61
C CYS A 9 -4.36 -0.39 8.99
N GLU A 10 -3.77 0.79 9.25
CA GLU A 10 -3.91 1.58 10.48
C GLU A 10 -3.31 0.96 11.74
N ARG A 11 -2.64 -0.19 11.62
CA ARG A 11 -1.91 -0.83 12.72
C ARG A 11 -0.61 -0.07 13.03
N GLU A 12 -0.26 -0.04 14.31
CA GLU A 12 1.09 0.27 14.78
C GLU A 12 2.02 -0.88 14.39
N VAL A 13 3.15 -0.57 13.76
CA VAL A 13 4.11 -1.53 13.23
C VAL A 13 5.54 -1.09 13.50
N PRO A 14 6.51 -2.03 13.61
CA PRO A 14 7.91 -1.65 13.86
C PRO A 14 8.56 -0.85 12.74
N ARG A 15 8.01 -0.92 11.51
CA ARG A 15 8.49 -0.17 10.35
C ARG A 15 7.43 -0.05 9.25
N THR A 16 7.50 1.06 8.53
CA THR A 16 6.80 1.31 7.26
C THR A 16 7.79 1.42 6.10
N THR A 17 7.26 1.44 4.89
CA THR A 17 7.99 1.63 3.65
C THR A 17 7.19 2.57 2.76
N VAL A 18 7.89 3.46 2.06
CA VAL A 18 7.27 4.38 1.11
C VAL A 18 6.72 3.58 -0.08
N HIS A 19 5.40 3.64 -0.27
CA HIS A 19 4.72 3.16 -1.47
C HIS A 19 4.35 4.35 -2.35
N HIS A 20 4.64 4.26 -3.65
CA HIS A 20 4.22 5.26 -4.62
C HIS A 20 2.86 4.86 -5.16
N LEU A 21 1.82 5.59 -4.80
CA LEU A 21 0.44 5.30 -5.19
C LEU A 21 0.26 5.39 -6.71
N THR A 22 1.00 6.32 -7.34
CA THR A 22 1.20 6.34 -8.78
C THR A 22 2.59 5.79 -9.10
N PRO A 23 2.70 4.61 -9.75
CA PRO A 23 3.98 4.03 -10.13
C PRO A 23 4.79 4.98 -11.01
N LYS A 24 6.09 5.11 -10.69
CA LYS A 24 7.02 6.01 -11.40
C LYS A 24 7.05 5.76 -12.92
N SER A 25 6.94 4.51 -13.34
CA SER A 25 6.90 4.14 -14.77
C SER A 25 5.67 4.73 -15.49
N THR A 26 4.50 4.70 -14.84
CA THR A 26 3.28 5.29 -15.39
C THR A 26 3.33 6.81 -15.36
N ALA A 27 3.84 7.41 -14.28
CA ALA A 27 4.04 8.87 -14.22
C ALA A 27 4.97 9.37 -15.34
N ARG A 28 6.10 8.69 -15.60
CA ARG A 28 7.00 9.01 -16.73
C ARG A 28 6.28 8.93 -18.08
N ARG A 29 5.51 7.85 -18.33
CA ARG A 29 4.73 7.69 -19.57
C ARG A 29 3.70 8.81 -19.76
N LYS A 30 3.12 9.33 -18.67
CA LYS A 30 2.15 10.44 -18.68
C LYS A 30 2.80 11.83 -18.66
N GLY A 31 4.14 11.93 -18.73
CA GLY A 31 4.84 13.23 -18.66
C GLY A 31 4.76 13.93 -17.30
N LEU A 32 4.36 13.20 -16.24
CA LEU A 32 4.22 13.76 -14.90
C LEU A 32 5.59 13.83 -14.22
N LYS A 33 5.82 14.91 -13.45
CA LYS A 33 6.99 15.01 -12.58
C LYS A 33 6.90 13.93 -11.51
N ILE A 34 8.01 13.21 -11.32
CA ILE A 34 8.13 12.18 -10.28
C ILE A 34 8.19 12.83 -8.89
N ALA A 35 8.78 14.02 -8.81
CA ALA A 35 8.74 14.85 -7.61
C ALA A 35 7.30 15.35 -7.41
N GLY A 36 6.70 14.99 -6.27
CA GLY A 36 5.34 15.35 -5.91
C GLY A 36 4.28 14.28 -6.20
N LEU A 37 4.67 13.09 -6.66
CA LEU A 37 3.71 11.97 -6.74
C LEU A 37 3.20 11.61 -5.34
N PRO A 38 1.91 11.24 -5.22
CA PRO A 38 1.36 10.82 -3.94
C PRO A 38 2.06 9.54 -3.47
N THR A 39 2.49 9.58 -2.21
CA THR A 39 3.14 8.45 -1.54
C THR A 39 2.40 8.12 -0.25
N ALA A 40 2.59 6.90 0.24
CA ALA A 40 2.03 6.45 1.51
C ALA A 40 3.01 5.55 2.26
N GLU A 41 3.04 5.68 3.59
CA GLU A 41 3.79 4.86 4.53
C GLU A 41 3.04 3.56 4.83
N LEU A 42 3.46 2.48 4.16
CA LEU A 42 2.83 1.17 4.27
C LEU A 42 3.72 0.17 4.99
N CYS A 43 3.13 -0.63 5.88
CA CYS A 43 3.84 -1.78 6.44
C CYS A 43 4.18 -2.80 5.33
N PRO A 44 5.24 -3.60 5.50
CA PRO A 44 5.66 -4.59 4.51
C PRO A 44 4.55 -5.52 3.96
N PRO A 45 3.62 -6.05 4.78
CA PRO A 45 2.55 -6.90 4.24
C PRO A 45 1.54 -6.10 3.40
N CYS A 46 1.18 -4.88 3.79
CA CYS A 46 0.31 -4.03 2.97
C CYS A 46 0.96 -3.70 1.63
N HIS A 47 2.21 -3.24 1.65
CA HIS A 47 2.93 -2.90 0.43
C HIS A 47 3.02 -4.11 -0.52
N LYS A 48 3.41 -5.27 0.00
CA LYS A 48 3.51 -6.49 -0.80
C LYS A 48 2.15 -6.94 -1.35
N GLN A 49 1.08 -6.85 -0.55
CA GLN A 49 -0.25 -7.28 -0.97
C GLN A 49 -0.77 -6.48 -2.17
N LEU A 50 -0.52 -5.17 -2.23
CA LEU A 50 -0.95 -4.36 -3.37
C LEU A 50 -0.35 -4.85 -4.69
N HIS A 51 0.96 -5.13 -4.69
CA HIS A 51 1.64 -5.67 -5.87
C HIS A 51 1.33 -7.14 -6.19
N VAL A 52 0.72 -7.86 -5.26
CA VAL A 52 0.19 -9.21 -5.52
C VAL A 52 -1.20 -9.13 -6.14
N LEU A 53 -2.07 -8.26 -5.63
CA LEU A 53 -3.45 -8.15 -6.08
C LEU A 53 -3.59 -7.42 -7.41
N PHE A 54 -2.75 -6.43 -7.66
CA PHE A 54 -2.91 -5.51 -8.78
C PHE A 54 -1.59 -5.30 -9.53
N PRO A 55 -1.64 -5.27 -10.87
CA PRO A 55 -0.55 -4.73 -11.67
C PRO A 55 -0.45 -3.20 -11.53
N ASN A 56 0.71 -2.65 -11.89
CA ASN A 56 1.02 -1.23 -11.71
C ASN A 56 0.10 -0.30 -12.52
N ASP A 57 -0.39 -0.73 -13.67
CA ASP A 57 -1.33 0.01 -14.50
C ASP A 57 -2.72 0.12 -13.85
N GLU A 58 -3.21 -0.93 -13.20
CA GLU A 58 -4.47 -0.89 -12.45
C GLU A 58 -4.36 0.03 -11.23
N LEU A 59 -3.26 -0.07 -10.48
CA LEU A 59 -2.96 0.84 -9.37
C LEU A 59 -2.96 2.31 -9.82
N ALA A 60 -2.30 2.61 -10.94
CA ALA A 60 -2.18 3.97 -11.46
C ALA A 60 -3.48 4.57 -12.03
N GLN A 61 -4.48 3.74 -12.32
CA GLN A 61 -5.72 4.19 -12.97
C GLN A 61 -6.89 4.30 -12.00
N ARG A 62 -6.96 3.40 -11.01
CA ARG A 62 -8.14 3.24 -10.15
C ARG A 62 -7.83 3.30 -8.66
N LEU A 63 -6.58 3.05 -8.26
CA LEU A 63 -6.21 2.84 -6.86
C LEU A 63 -4.99 3.70 -6.47
N ASP A 64 -4.97 4.94 -6.94
CA ASP A 64 -3.88 5.91 -6.77
C ASP A 64 -4.00 6.75 -5.48
N SER A 65 -4.86 6.34 -4.56
CA SER A 65 -5.07 6.98 -3.26
C SER A 65 -5.39 5.98 -2.16
N ILE A 66 -5.08 6.33 -0.91
CA ILE A 66 -5.42 5.49 0.27
C ILE A 66 -6.93 5.24 0.39
N PRO A 67 -7.82 6.24 0.21
CA PRO A 67 -9.27 5.99 0.21
C PRO A 67 -9.68 4.96 -0.84
N ALA A 68 -9.24 5.12 -2.10
CA ALA A 68 -9.56 4.17 -3.17
C ALA A 68 -9.08 2.75 -2.86
N LEU A 69 -7.87 2.62 -2.30
CA LEU A 69 -7.34 1.34 -1.84
C LEU A 69 -8.17 0.72 -0.71
N ARG A 70 -8.73 1.52 0.19
CA ARG A 70 -9.57 1.01 1.30
C ARG A 70 -10.96 0.59 0.84
N GLU A 71 -11.49 1.22 -0.20
CA GLU A 71 -12.80 0.93 -0.77
C GLU A 71 -12.79 -0.32 -1.68
N GLU A 72 -11.64 -0.65 -2.28
CA GLU A 72 -11.49 -1.84 -3.12
C GLU A 72 -11.67 -3.14 -2.32
N GLU A 73 -12.64 -3.96 -2.73
CA GLU A 73 -13.10 -5.13 -1.97
C GLU A 73 -11.99 -6.16 -1.69
N ARG A 74 -11.11 -6.41 -2.66
CA ARG A 74 -9.97 -7.32 -2.50
C ARG A 74 -9.01 -6.85 -1.42
N VAL A 75 -8.75 -5.54 -1.36
CA VAL A 75 -7.90 -4.94 -0.33
C VAL A 75 -8.63 -4.93 1.01
N ALA A 76 -9.88 -4.46 1.05
CA ALA A 76 -10.68 -4.41 2.27
C ALA A 76 -10.76 -5.77 2.97
N SER A 77 -10.95 -6.85 2.20
CA SER A 77 -10.98 -8.23 2.69
C SER A 77 -9.66 -8.63 3.36
N PHE A 78 -8.53 -8.30 2.74
CA PHE A 78 -7.21 -8.50 3.33
C PHE A 78 -7.02 -7.66 4.60
N LEU A 79 -7.42 -6.39 4.59
CA LEU A 79 -7.28 -5.49 5.75
C LEU A 79 -8.10 -5.97 6.95
N ARG A 80 -9.32 -6.47 6.74
CA ARG A 80 -10.17 -7.03 7.81
C ARG A 80 -9.48 -8.17 8.54
N TRP A 81 -8.77 -9.04 7.82
CA TRP A 81 -7.99 -10.12 8.42
C TRP A 81 -6.69 -9.61 9.05
N LEU A 82 -5.96 -8.75 8.34
CA LEU A 82 -4.64 -8.26 8.77
C LEU A 82 -4.72 -7.44 10.07
N ARG A 83 -5.79 -6.66 10.25
CA ARG A 83 -6.05 -5.87 11.47
C ARG A 83 -6.17 -6.72 12.74
N LYS A 84 -6.49 -8.01 12.60
CA LYS A 84 -6.54 -8.96 13.72
C LYS A 84 -5.17 -9.55 14.09
N GLN A 85 -4.13 -9.28 13.31
CA GLN A 85 -2.78 -9.77 13.56
C GLN A 85 -1.95 -8.72 14.29
N PRO A 86 -1.08 -9.11 15.24
CA PRO A 86 -0.15 -8.18 15.88
C PRO A 86 0.70 -7.43 14.85
N GLY A 87 0.91 -6.13 15.06
CA GLY A 87 1.71 -5.29 14.16
C GLY A 87 3.17 -5.70 14.06
N SER A 88 3.73 -6.23 15.15
CA SER A 88 5.07 -6.80 15.24
C SER A 88 5.21 -8.17 14.57
N LYS A 89 4.09 -8.87 14.29
CA LYS A 89 4.11 -10.20 13.69
C LYS A 89 4.40 -10.11 12.19
N GLY A 90 5.44 -10.80 11.76
CA GLY A 90 5.74 -10.99 10.34
C GLY A 90 4.60 -11.73 9.63
N VAL A 91 3.92 -11.05 8.71
CA VAL A 91 2.87 -11.64 7.87
C VAL A 91 3.44 -11.98 6.50
N ARG A 92 3.40 -13.27 6.14
CA ARG A 92 3.89 -13.73 4.84
C ARG A 92 2.80 -13.58 3.78
N VAL A 93 2.90 -12.53 2.98
CA VAL A 93 2.11 -12.38 1.74
C VAL A 93 2.77 -13.23 0.64
N ARG A 94 1.98 -14.10 0.01
CA ARG A 94 2.41 -14.93 -1.14
C ARG A 94 1.80 -14.34 -2.42
N ARG A 95 2.56 -14.41 -3.51
CA ARG A 95 2.10 -14.07 -4.85
C ARG A 95 1.43 -15.29 -5.46
#